data_AF-A0A246TBM8-F1
#
_entry.id   AF-A0A246TBM8-F1
#
_cell.length_a   1.000
_cell.length_b   1.000
_cell.length_c   1.000
_cell.angle_alpha   90.00
_cell.angle_beta   90.00
_cell.angle_gamma   90.00
#
_symmetry.space_group_name_H-M   'P 1'
#
loop_
_entity.id
_entity.type
_entity.pdbx_description
1 polymer ?
#
loop_
_entity_poly.entity_id
_entity_poly.type
_entity_poly.pdbx_seq_one_letter_code
_entity_poly.pdbx_strand_id
1 'polypeptide(L)'
;MSAEPIIRMPDEKNGVILRGHPMHFLVTGENTRHTSMFDWTIPPGFATGRHVHRVQEETFYLLEGECEWHVGDRVVLATPGTYLFIPPGVPHNITNVSEKPARVLMTVSPPGHEHYFEELAKLAAQGVPDSEVLADLRNRYDTDQLSTLTTRT
;
A
#
# COMPACT_ATOMS: atom_id res chain seq x y z
N MET A 1 -9.02 21.55 -5.14
CA MET A 1 -9.62 20.34 -5.73
C MET A 1 -9.97 20.64 -7.16
N SER A 2 -9.55 19.77 -8.08
CA SER A 2 -9.88 19.89 -9.50
C SER A 2 -11.40 19.80 -9.72
N ALA A 3 -11.93 20.60 -10.65
CA ALA A 3 -13.32 20.52 -11.10
C ALA A 3 -13.49 19.58 -12.32
N GLU A 4 -12.39 19.03 -12.84
CA GLU A 4 -12.36 18.18 -14.03
C GLU A 4 -12.45 16.69 -13.65
N PRO A 5 -13.17 15.86 -14.43
CA PRO A 5 -13.16 14.41 -14.26
C PRO A 5 -11.77 13.85 -14.54
N ILE A 6 -11.46 12.73 -13.88
CA ILE A 6 -10.19 12.02 -14.07
C ILE A 6 -10.45 10.71 -14.79
N ILE A 7 -9.73 10.54 -15.89
CA ILE A 7 -9.63 9.29 -16.64
C ILE A 7 -8.15 8.92 -16.64
N ARG A 8 -7.85 7.65 -16.36
CA ARG A 8 -6.50 7.09 -16.36
C ARG A 8 -6.51 5.86 -17.25
N MET A 9 -5.78 5.90 -18.35
CA MET A 9 -5.64 4.75 -19.23
C MET A 9 -4.61 3.75 -18.68
N PRO A 10 -4.73 2.44 -18.94
CA PRO A 10 -3.84 1.42 -18.38
C PRO A 10 -2.35 1.58 -18.72
N ASP A 11 -2.04 2.28 -19.82
CA ASP A 11 -0.69 2.56 -20.28
C ASP A 11 -0.07 3.82 -19.65
N GLU A 12 -0.85 4.60 -18.90
CA GLU A 12 -0.36 5.77 -18.19
C GLU A 12 0.47 5.39 -16.96
N LYS A 13 1.67 5.93 -16.88
CA LYS A 13 2.61 5.71 -15.78
C LYS A 13 2.52 6.85 -14.77
N ASN A 14 1.48 6.83 -13.94
CA ASN A 14 1.33 7.72 -12.79
C ASN A 14 1.68 6.98 -11.50
N GLY A 15 2.31 7.64 -10.53
CA GLY A 15 2.66 7.05 -9.23
C GLY A 15 4.16 6.82 -9.03
N VAL A 16 4.52 5.75 -8.32
CA VAL A 16 5.90 5.49 -7.89
C VAL A 16 6.36 4.07 -8.20
N ILE A 17 7.68 3.86 -8.13
CA ILE A 17 8.28 2.51 -8.14
C ILE A 17 8.70 2.17 -6.71
N LEU A 18 8.14 1.10 -6.16
CA LEU A 18 8.50 0.56 -4.85
C LEU A 18 9.13 -0.81 -5.02
N ARG A 19 10.37 -0.96 -4.53
CA ARG A 19 11.19 -2.19 -4.68
C ARG A 19 11.16 -2.76 -6.11
N GLY A 20 11.33 -1.87 -7.09
CA GLY A 20 11.39 -2.22 -8.52
C GLY A 20 10.04 -2.48 -9.20
N HIS A 21 8.92 -2.35 -8.50
CA HIS A 21 7.59 -2.64 -9.03
C HIS A 21 6.68 -1.41 -8.97
N PRO A 22 5.76 -1.24 -9.94
CA PRO A 22 4.92 -0.06 -10.00
C PRO A 22 3.81 -0.09 -8.94
N MET A 23 3.56 1.08 -8.37
CA MET A 23 2.31 1.42 -7.70
C MET A 23 1.71 2.60 -8.44
N HIS A 24 0.62 2.33 -9.15
CA HIS A 24 -0.06 3.33 -9.97
C HIS A 24 -1.05 4.13 -9.16
N PHE A 25 -0.96 5.46 -9.21
CA PHE A 25 -1.88 6.34 -8.49
C PHE A 25 -3.07 6.65 -9.39
N LEU A 26 -4.25 6.15 -9.03
CA LEU A 26 -5.48 6.33 -9.81
C LEU A 26 -6.20 7.63 -9.45
N VAL A 27 -6.27 7.93 -8.15
CA VAL A 27 -6.81 9.19 -7.60
C VAL A 27 -6.07 9.53 -6.31
N THR A 28 -5.82 10.82 -6.07
CA THR A 28 -5.11 11.32 -4.88
C THR A 28 -5.91 12.44 -4.18
N GLY A 29 -5.41 12.96 -3.06
CA GLY A 29 -6.00 14.08 -2.34
C GLY A 29 -6.05 15.39 -3.14
N GLU A 30 -5.25 15.53 -4.20
CA GLU A 30 -5.39 16.67 -5.12
C GLU A 30 -6.72 16.64 -5.89
N ASN A 31 -7.28 15.44 -6.05
CA ASN A 31 -8.42 15.16 -6.90
C ASN A 31 -9.73 15.01 -6.12
N THR A 32 -9.69 14.50 -4.90
CA THR A 32 -10.89 14.18 -4.10
C THR A 32 -10.72 14.47 -2.62
N ARG A 33 -11.82 14.61 -1.89
CA ARG A 33 -11.83 14.71 -0.41
C ARG A 33 -11.95 13.37 0.29
N HIS A 34 -12.26 12.31 -0.46
CA HIS A 34 -12.75 11.07 0.12
C HIS A 34 -11.67 10.01 0.24
N THR A 35 -10.91 9.75 -0.82
CA THR A 35 -9.97 8.62 -0.81
C THR A 35 -8.84 8.79 -1.80
N SER A 36 -7.69 8.22 -1.49
CA SER A 36 -6.68 7.90 -2.49
C SER A 36 -6.87 6.47 -2.95
N MET A 37 -6.56 6.17 -4.22
CA MET A 37 -6.69 4.82 -4.78
C MET A 37 -5.47 4.47 -5.61
N PHE A 38 -5.01 3.24 -5.45
CA PHE A 38 -3.75 2.74 -5.97
C PHE A 38 -3.96 1.38 -6.61
N ASP A 39 -3.43 1.22 -7.82
CA ASP A 39 -3.26 -0.10 -8.42
C ASP A 39 -1.82 -0.56 -8.16
N TRP A 40 -1.70 -1.53 -7.26
CA TRP A 40 -0.43 -1.91 -6.67
C TRP A 40 -0.02 -3.31 -7.12
N THR A 41 1.17 -3.39 -7.74
CA THR A 41 1.85 -4.65 -8.02
C THR A 41 2.77 -5.03 -6.86
N ILE A 42 2.52 -6.18 -6.25
CA ILE A 42 3.26 -6.71 -5.10
C ILE A 42 4.21 -7.80 -5.60
N PRO A 43 5.54 -7.59 -5.54
CA PRO A 43 6.49 -8.58 -6.02
C PRO A 43 6.52 -9.86 -5.18
N PRO A 44 7.00 -10.98 -5.74
CA PRO A 44 7.33 -12.18 -4.99
C PRO A 44 8.17 -11.87 -3.74
N GLY A 45 7.80 -12.47 -2.60
CA GLY A 45 8.52 -12.31 -1.33
C GLY A 45 8.37 -10.93 -0.67
N PHE A 46 7.61 -9.99 -1.25
CA PHE A 46 7.34 -8.70 -0.62
C PHE A 46 6.46 -8.87 0.62
N ALA A 47 6.77 -8.09 1.67
CA ALA A 47 5.92 -7.94 2.84
C ALA A 47 5.90 -6.47 3.27
N THR A 48 4.77 -5.98 3.79
CA THR A 48 4.69 -4.64 4.44
C THR A 48 5.17 -4.66 5.88
N GLY A 49 5.24 -5.85 6.49
CA GLY A 49 5.37 -5.99 7.94
C GLY A 49 4.05 -5.59 8.61
N ARG A 50 3.87 -6.01 9.86
CA ARG A 50 2.65 -5.73 10.59
C ARG A 50 2.62 -4.28 11.05
N HIS A 51 1.55 -3.58 10.73
CA HIS A 51 1.36 -2.17 11.06
C HIS A 51 -0.12 -1.86 11.34
N VAL A 52 -0.38 -0.65 11.79
CA VAL A 52 -1.73 -0.14 12.05
C VAL A 52 -1.84 1.33 11.66
N HIS A 53 -3.01 1.71 11.19
CA HIS A 53 -3.40 3.11 10.95
C HIS A 53 -4.29 3.61 12.08
N ARG A 54 -4.09 4.83 12.57
CA ARG A 54 -4.84 5.38 13.72
C ARG A 54 -6.12 6.07 13.26
N VAL A 55 -6.10 6.62 12.05
CA VAL A 55 -7.18 7.42 11.46
C VAL A 55 -7.63 6.83 10.14
N GLN A 56 -6.70 6.39 9.30
CA GLN A 56 -7.01 5.92 7.96
C GLN A 56 -7.65 4.52 8.00
N GLU A 57 -8.66 4.33 7.16
CA GLU A 57 -9.17 3.02 6.79
C GLU A 57 -8.61 2.62 5.43
N GLU A 58 -8.46 1.32 5.23
CA GLU A 58 -7.98 0.77 3.96
C GLU A 58 -8.92 -0.29 3.41
N THR A 59 -9.04 -0.34 2.09
CA THR A 59 -9.67 -1.47 1.41
C THR A 59 -8.72 -2.05 0.38
N PHE A 60 -8.84 -3.36 0.17
CA PHE A 60 -8.05 -4.10 -0.79
C PHE A 60 -8.96 -5.02 -1.60
N TYR A 61 -8.83 -4.99 -2.92
CA TYR A 61 -9.48 -5.93 -3.82
C TYR A 61 -8.45 -6.60 -4.69
N LEU A 62 -8.27 -7.92 -4.53
CA LEU A 62 -7.28 -8.66 -5.29
C LEU A 62 -7.74 -8.85 -6.73
N LEU A 63 -6.89 -8.43 -7.67
CA LEU A 63 -7.12 -8.51 -9.10
C LEU A 63 -6.43 -9.74 -9.71
N GLU A 64 -5.19 -10.00 -9.30
CA GLU A 64 -4.34 -11.05 -9.87
C GLU A 64 -3.41 -11.64 -8.80
N GLY A 65 -3.03 -12.91 -8.97
CA GLY A 65 -2.11 -13.61 -8.05
C GLY A 65 -2.74 -13.92 -6.69
N GLU A 66 -1.90 -14.17 -5.70
CA GLU A 66 -2.32 -14.49 -4.34
C GLU A 66 -1.38 -13.87 -3.30
N CYS A 67 -1.92 -13.49 -2.14
CA CYS A 67 -1.13 -12.99 -1.02
C CYS A 67 -1.70 -13.53 0.29
N GLU A 68 -0.81 -13.83 1.24
CA GLU A 68 -1.20 -14.09 2.62
C GLU A 68 -1.44 -12.75 3.34
N TRP A 69 -2.59 -12.64 3.98
CA TRP A 69 -3.02 -11.49 4.75
C TRP A 69 -3.16 -11.86 6.21
N HIS A 70 -2.56 -11.06 7.07
CA HIS A 70 -2.82 -11.11 8.50
C HIS A 70 -3.65 -9.87 8.81
N VAL A 71 -4.88 -10.05 9.29
CA VAL A 71 -5.82 -8.94 9.54
C VAL A 71 -6.48 -9.18 10.90
N GLY A 72 -6.12 -8.35 11.88
CA GLY A 72 -6.46 -8.63 13.28
C GLY A 72 -5.95 -10.02 13.67
N ASP A 73 -6.85 -10.90 14.10
CA ASP A 73 -6.51 -12.26 14.52
C ASP A 73 -6.66 -13.31 13.40
N ARG A 74 -6.98 -12.88 12.17
CA ARG A 74 -7.24 -13.77 11.04
C ARG A 74 -6.04 -13.82 10.10
N VAL A 75 -5.73 -15.02 9.62
CA VAL A 75 -4.81 -15.24 8.50
C VAL A 75 -5.61 -15.78 7.33
N VAL A 76 -5.45 -15.16 6.16
CA VAL A 76 -6.21 -15.50 4.95
C VAL A 76 -5.25 -15.52 3.75
N LEU A 77 -5.28 -16.60 2.97
CA LEU A 77 -4.71 -16.57 1.63
C LEU A 77 -5.76 -15.96 0.68
N ALA A 78 -5.55 -14.70 0.31
CA ALA A 78 -6.44 -14.00 -0.59
C ALA A 78 -6.08 -14.30 -2.05
N THR A 79 -7.08 -14.59 -2.87
CA THR A 79 -6.99 -14.81 -4.32
C THR A 79 -7.84 -13.78 -5.08
N PRO A 80 -7.84 -13.73 -6.42
CA PRO A 80 -8.61 -12.74 -7.16
C PRO A 80 -10.10 -12.76 -6.81
N GLY A 81 -10.69 -11.58 -6.63
CA GLY A 81 -12.05 -11.40 -6.14
C GLY A 81 -12.20 -11.33 -4.62
N THR A 82 -11.11 -11.54 -3.87
CA THR A 82 -11.11 -11.33 -2.41
C THR A 82 -11.11 -9.83 -2.11
N TYR A 83 -12.06 -9.40 -1.28
CA TYR A 83 -12.14 -8.05 -0.73
C TYR A 83 -11.75 -8.06 0.75
N LEU A 84 -10.94 -7.08 1.16
CA LEU A 84 -10.62 -6.81 2.55
C LEU A 84 -10.96 -5.37 2.88
N PHE A 85 -11.57 -5.16 4.05
CA PHE A 85 -11.74 -3.84 4.66
C PHE A 85 -11.01 -3.84 6.01
N ILE A 86 -10.15 -2.85 6.20
CA ILE A 86 -9.35 -2.67 7.39
C ILE A 86 -9.78 -1.35 8.05
N PRO A 87 -10.55 -1.39 9.14
CA PRO A 87 -10.89 -0.18 9.87
C PRO A 87 -9.68 0.33 10.67
N PRO A 88 -9.69 1.61 11.09
CA PRO A 88 -8.63 2.17 11.92
C PRO A 88 -8.42 1.36 13.19
N GLY A 89 -7.17 1.25 13.63
CA GLY A 89 -6.78 0.52 14.83
C GLY A 89 -6.65 -0.99 14.66
N VAL A 90 -6.96 -1.58 13.50
CA VAL A 90 -6.78 -3.02 13.23
C VAL A 90 -5.38 -3.30 12.68
N PRO A 91 -4.53 -4.05 13.39
CA PRO A 91 -3.22 -4.44 12.89
C PRO A 91 -3.34 -5.36 11.67
N HIS A 92 -2.57 -5.08 10.62
CA HIS A 92 -2.59 -5.87 9.41
C HIS A 92 -1.23 -5.94 8.71
N ASN A 93 -1.08 -6.91 7.82
CA ASN A 93 0.09 -7.16 6.99
C ASN A 93 -0.34 -7.90 5.71
N ILE A 94 0.30 -7.57 4.61
CA ILE A 94 0.24 -8.34 3.37
C ILE A 94 1.61 -8.96 3.08
N THR A 95 1.63 -10.22 2.66
CA THR A 95 2.84 -10.91 2.22
C THR A 95 2.54 -11.68 0.94
N ASN A 96 3.28 -11.40 -0.13
CA ASN A 96 3.25 -12.25 -1.32
C ASN A 96 4.15 -13.46 -1.10
N VAL A 97 3.52 -14.58 -0.75
CA VAL A 97 4.18 -15.87 -0.46
C VAL A 97 4.43 -16.71 -1.71
N SER A 98 4.06 -16.21 -2.90
CA SER A 98 4.19 -16.91 -4.16
C SER A 98 5.43 -16.47 -4.95
N GLU A 99 5.79 -17.24 -5.97
CA GLU A 99 6.87 -16.95 -6.92
C GLU A 99 6.45 -15.98 -8.05
N LYS A 100 5.22 -15.47 -8.03
CA LYS A 100 4.67 -14.58 -9.07
C LYS A 100 4.20 -13.26 -8.46
N PRO A 101 4.25 -12.14 -9.20
CA PRO A 101 3.63 -10.90 -8.73
C PRO A 101 2.13 -11.08 -8.49
N ALA A 102 1.61 -10.36 -7.50
CA ALA A 102 0.18 -10.17 -7.28
C ALA A 102 -0.21 -8.73 -7.58
N ARG A 103 -1.48 -8.48 -7.88
CA ARG A 103 -2.00 -7.14 -8.16
C ARG A 103 -3.23 -6.88 -7.31
N VAL A 104 -3.25 -5.74 -6.62
CA VAL A 104 -4.33 -5.35 -5.72
C VAL A 104 -4.76 -3.92 -5.99
N LEU A 105 -6.06 -3.67 -5.99
CA LEU A 105 -6.61 -2.33 -5.90
C LEU A 105 -6.68 -1.95 -4.43
N MET A 106 -5.88 -0.96 -4.02
CA MET A 106 -5.83 -0.44 -2.66
C MET A 106 -6.51 0.93 -2.61
N THR A 107 -7.30 1.17 -1.58
CA THR A 107 -8.00 2.45 -1.36
C THR A 107 -7.76 2.88 0.08
N VAL A 108 -7.38 4.14 0.29
CA VAL A 108 -7.07 4.69 1.62
C VAL A 108 -7.89 5.95 1.86
N SER A 109 -8.64 5.99 2.96
CA SER A 109 -9.57 7.07 3.32
C SER A 109 -9.31 7.54 4.76
N PRO A 110 -9.18 8.86 5.03
CA PRO A 110 -9.14 9.98 4.08
C PRO A 110 -7.88 9.96 3.18
N PRO A 111 -7.86 10.74 2.07
CA PRO A 111 -6.73 10.76 1.14
C PRO A 111 -5.47 11.37 1.77
N GLY A 112 -4.32 11.17 1.12
CA GLY A 112 -3.01 11.74 1.51
C GLY A 112 -1.89 10.70 1.65
N HIS A 113 -2.23 9.41 1.65
CA HIS A 113 -1.24 8.33 1.80
C HIS A 113 -0.30 8.20 0.58
N GLU A 114 -0.65 8.77 -0.56
CA GLU A 114 0.23 8.91 -1.74
C GLU A 114 1.57 9.58 -1.39
N HIS A 115 1.55 10.57 -0.49
CA HIS A 115 2.74 11.30 -0.09
C HIS A 115 3.73 10.43 0.70
N TYR A 116 3.23 9.46 1.47
CA TYR A 116 4.06 8.44 2.11
C TYR A 116 4.83 7.64 1.06
N PHE A 117 4.15 7.15 0.03
CA PHE A 117 4.78 6.36 -1.03
C PHE A 117 5.78 7.18 -1.86
N GLU A 118 5.46 8.44 -2.16
CA GLU A 118 6.37 9.37 -2.85
C GLU A 118 7.65 9.61 -2.06
N GLU A 119 7.54 9.91 -0.76
CA GLU A 119 8.70 10.11 0.10
C GLU A 119 9.49 8.82 0.32
N LEU A 120 8.81 7.70 0.55
CA LEU A 120 9.43 6.39 0.70
C LEU A 120 10.24 6.01 -0.54
N ALA A 121 9.69 6.24 -1.75
CA ALA A 121 10.38 5.98 -3.00
C ALA A 121 11.63 6.86 -3.16
N LYS A 122 11.54 8.15 -2.80
CA LYS A 122 12.69 9.08 -2.81
C LYS A 122 13.80 8.65 -1.86
N LEU A 123 13.45 8.17 -0.67
CA LEU A 123 14.42 7.64 0.29
C LEU A 123 15.08 6.36 -0.22
N ALA A 124 14.27 5.41 -0.72
CA ALA A 124 14.77 4.13 -1.22
C ALA A 124 15.69 4.29 -2.44
N ALA A 125 15.47 5.32 -3.28
CA ALA A 125 16.35 5.63 -4.40
C ALA A 125 17.76 6.07 -3.97
N GLN A 126 17.95 6.46 -2.70
CA GLN A 126 19.24 6.88 -2.14
C GLN A 126 19.98 5.73 -1.44
N GLY A 127 19.39 4.52 -1.42
CA GLY A 127 19.92 3.35 -0.74
C GLY A 127 18.97 2.83 0.33
N VAL A 128 19.50 2.02 1.26
CA VAL A 128 18.72 1.55 2.42
C VAL A 128 18.52 2.74 3.36
N PRO A 129 17.29 3.22 3.58
CA PRO A 129 17.07 4.38 4.43
C PRO A 129 17.36 4.06 5.90
N ASP A 130 17.80 5.07 6.64
CA ASP A 130 18.00 4.97 8.09
C ASP A 130 16.70 4.62 8.81
N SER A 131 16.80 3.81 9.88
CA SER A 131 15.63 3.30 10.59
C SER A 131 14.84 4.39 11.32
N GLU A 132 15.50 5.43 11.85
CA GLU A 132 14.83 6.55 12.51
C GLU A 132 14.12 7.43 11.49
N VAL A 133 14.75 7.67 10.34
CA VAL A 133 14.13 8.40 9.22
C VAL A 133 12.87 7.69 8.72
N LEU A 134 12.91 6.35 8.61
CA LEU A 134 11.72 5.57 8.23
C LEU A 134 10.65 5.58 9.32
N ALA A 135 11.03 5.57 10.59
CA ALA A 135 10.08 5.65 11.70
C ALA A 135 9.35 7.01 11.71
N ASP A 136 10.08 8.11 11.52
CA ASP A 136 9.48 9.45 11.40
C ASP A 136 8.52 9.53 10.20
N LEU A 137 8.96 9.08 9.03
CA LEU A 137 8.13 9.07 7.82
C LEU A 137 6.80 8.33 8.06
N ARG A 138 6.88 7.12 8.61
CA ARG A 138 5.70 6.30 8.92
C ARG A 138 4.76 7.01 9.90
N ASN A 139 5.32 7.59 10.97
CA ASN A 139 4.53 8.30 11.98
C ASN A 139 3.76 9.49 11.37
N ARG A 140 4.41 10.28 10.50
CA ARG A 140 3.79 11.43 9.81
C ARG A 140 2.60 11.05 8.92
N TYR A 141 2.62 9.85 8.34
CA TYR A 141 1.60 9.37 7.42
C TYR A 141 0.73 8.25 7.99
N ASP A 142 0.46 8.33 9.30
CA ASP A 142 -0.48 7.46 9.99
C ASP A 142 -0.14 5.97 9.93
N THR A 143 1.13 5.60 9.86
CA THR A 143 1.57 4.20 9.91
C THR A 143 2.36 3.94 11.18
N ASP A 144 1.83 3.12 12.08
CA ASP A 144 2.57 2.63 13.24
C ASP A 144 3.04 1.20 12.97
N GLN A 145 4.35 1.04 12.81
CA GLN A 145 4.95 -0.27 12.54
C GLN A 145 5.03 -1.11 13.83
N LEU A 146 4.44 -2.31 13.82
CA LEU A 146 4.37 -3.21 14.97
C LEU A 146 5.34 -4.39 14.88
N SER A 147 5.73 -4.78 13.67
CA SER A 147 6.77 -5.79 13.44
C SER A 147 7.78 -5.32 12.42
N THR A 148 9.01 -5.84 12.52
CA THR A 148 9.98 -5.71 11.43
C THR A 148 9.45 -6.37 10.15
N LEU A 149 9.88 -5.86 8.99
CA LEU A 149 9.59 -6.40 7.67
C LEU A 149 10.23 -7.79 7.55
N THR A 150 9.51 -8.85 7.90
CA THR A 150 9.94 -10.22 7.63
C THR A 150 9.60 -10.56 6.19
N THR A 151 10.52 -10.31 5.26
CA THR A 151 10.54 -11.06 4.01
C THR A 151 11.01 -12.46 4.36
N ARG A 152 10.18 -13.50 4.18
CA ARG A 152 10.70 -14.87 4.19
C ARG A 152 11.73 -14.92 3.04
N THR A 153 12.99 -15.11 3.41
CA THR A 153 14.10 -15.41 2.49
C THR A 153 13.85 -16.74 1.81
#